data_AF-A0A956DV87-F1
#
_entry.id   AF-A0A956DV87-F1
#
_cell.length_a   1.000
_cell.length_b   1.000
_cell.length_c   1.000
_cell.angle_alpha   90.00
_cell.angle_beta   90.00
_cell.angle_gamma   90.00
#
_symmetry.space_group_name_H-M   'P 1'
#
loop_
_entity.id
_entity.type
_entity.pdbx_description
1 polymer ?
#
loop_
_entity_poly.entity_id
_entity_poly.type
_entity_poly.pdbx_seq_one_letter_code
_entity_poly.pdbx_strand_id
1 'polypeptide(L)'
;MRIVTLFVSGAALLLSAQACSSSVTVFGDDPSGTGESGGSDSSTTSSTGATGPGSGGGATTTTGVGGSGASGAGGSTMICDGFGDPCTSCASTGCPDTWCQCANNPECLALFGCYQQCMGDEGCQQDCLTEHEDGISDVVLVSGCAGTVCQGSCNFGNPEFNDCQDCIYNDCATEMNACIASPDCAALWGCLNDCPNLEVTCQQQCYDDFGDGAPTLEVALMCVTSQCGSVCQ
;
A
#
# COMPACT_ATOMS: atom_id res chain seq x y z
N MET A 1 -2.55 33.92 -2.09
CA MET A 1 -2.41 32.72 -1.25
C MET A 1 -0.99 32.23 -1.39
N ARG A 2 -0.23 32.22 -0.29
CA ARG A 2 1.19 31.83 -0.29
C ARG A 2 1.24 30.33 -0.02
N ILE A 3 1.71 29.57 -1.00
CA ILE A 3 2.05 28.15 -0.85
C ILE A 3 3.29 28.11 0.03
N VAL A 4 3.10 27.66 1.27
CA VAL A 4 4.19 27.35 2.19
C VAL A 4 4.62 25.93 1.85
N THR A 5 5.55 25.79 0.91
CA THR A 5 6.27 24.54 0.64
C THR A 5 7.23 24.32 1.80
N LEU A 6 6.76 23.68 2.87
CA LEU A 6 7.63 23.18 3.93
C LEU A 6 8.34 21.94 3.40
N PHE A 7 9.64 22.12 3.14
CA PHE A 7 10.59 21.04 2.99
C PHE A 7 10.60 20.19 4.28
N VAL A 8 9.88 19.07 4.26
CA VAL A 8 10.25 17.85 4.97
C VAL A 8 10.71 16.88 3.88
N SER A 9 11.92 17.09 3.40
CA SER A 9 12.62 16.16 2.51
C SER A 9 13.24 15.08 3.39
N GLY A 10 12.46 14.03 3.58
CA GLY A 10 12.80 12.79 4.24
C GLY A 10 11.51 12.00 4.16
N ALA A 11 11.44 11.07 3.22
CA ALA A 11 10.29 10.33 2.72
C ALA A 11 9.27 9.98 3.81
N ALA A 12 8.46 10.95 4.17
CA ALA A 12 7.07 10.68 4.41
C ALA A 12 6.57 10.20 3.05
N LEU A 13 6.53 8.87 2.89
CA LEU A 13 5.67 8.15 1.95
C LEU A 13 4.23 8.57 2.28
N LEU A 14 3.94 9.85 2.01
CA LEU A 14 2.66 10.49 2.12
C LEU A 14 1.92 10.00 0.90
N LEU A 15 1.19 8.91 1.09
CA LEU A 15 0.10 8.49 0.21
C LEU A 15 -0.92 9.63 0.10
N SER A 16 -0.63 10.63 -0.74
CA SER A 16 -1.63 11.57 -1.20
C SER A 16 -2.43 10.85 -2.30
N ALA A 17 -3.54 10.21 -1.92
CA ALA A 17 -4.48 9.62 -2.86
C ALA A 17 -5.21 10.73 -3.64
N GLN A 18 -4.54 11.32 -4.64
CA GLN A 18 -5.16 12.13 -5.69
C GLN A 18 -5.19 11.35 -7.00
N ALA A 19 -5.69 10.11 -6.98
CA ALA A 19 -6.00 9.40 -8.21
C ALA A 19 -7.07 8.35 -7.93
N CYS A 20 -8.33 8.73 -8.12
CA CYS A 20 -9.36 7.84 -8.69
C CYS A 20 -10.65 8.59 -9.12
N SER A 21 -10.78 9.91 -8.92
CA SER A 21 -11.90 10.67 -9.50
C SER A 21 -11.51 11.32 -10.83
N SER A 22 -11.44 10.48 -11.88
CA SER A 22 -11.50 10.95 -13.26
C SER A 22 -12.40 10.01 -14.03
N SER A 23 -13.63 10.46 -14.28
CA SER A 23 -14.54 9.82 -15.21
C SER A 23 -13.86 9.77 -16.58
N VAL A 24 -13.34 8.60 -16.98
CA VAL A 24 -12.86 8.36 -18.34
C VAL A 24 -14.07 8.45 -19.27
N THR A 25 -14.30 9.62 -19.87
CA THR A 25 -15.13 9.71 -21.06
C THR A 25 -14.36 9.06 -22.20
N VAL A 26 -14.78 7.85 -22.56
CA VAL A 26 -14.33 7.13 -23.76
C VAL A 26 -14.83 7.90 -25.00
N PHE A 27 -13.95 8.72 -25.57
CA PHE A 27 -13.96 9.11 -26.98
C PHE A 27 -12.68 8.46 -27.54
N GLY A 28 -12.71 7.40 -28.35
CA GLY A 28 -13.47 7.28 -29.58
C GLY A 28 -12.85 8.17 -30.65
N ASP A 29 -11.73 7.75 -31.26
CA ASP A 29 -11.39 7.97 -32.68
C ASP A 29 -10.04 7.31 -33.05
N ASP A 30 -10.12 6.22 -33.83
CA ASP A 30 -9.06 5.71 -34.71
C ASP A 30 -9.10 6.56 -36.00
N PRO A 31 -7.97 7.02 -36.56
CA PRO A 31 -7.48 6.31 -37.74
C PRO A 31 -5.95 6.24 -37.89
N SER A 32 -5.47 5.04 -38.24
CA SER A 32 -4.52 4.80 -39.34
C SER A 32 -3.11 5.43 -39.29
N GLY A 33 -2.11 4.61 -38.99
CA GLY A 33 -0.70 4.84 -39.30
C GLY A 33 -0.02 3.57 -39.83
N THR A 34 0.24 3.54 -41.13
CA THR A 34 0.95 2.48 -41.88
C THR A 34 2.48 2.65 -41.85
N GLY A 35 3.22 1.53 -41.80
CA GLY A 35 4.66 1.41 -42.15
C GLY A 35 5.55 1.08 -40.94
N GLU A 36 6.56 0.23 -40.97
CA GLU A 36 7.24 -0.50 -42.05
C GLU A 36 8.06 -1.66 -41.44
N SER A 37 8.46 -2.61 -42.28
CA SER A 37 9.04 -3.91 -41.95
C SER A 37 10.56 -3.89 -41.74
N GLY A 38 11.09 -4.87 -41.00
CA GLY A 38 12.39 -5.47 -41.32
C GLY A 38 13.28 -5.84 -40.12
N GLY A 39 13.66 -7.12 -40.01
CA GLY A 39 14.80 -7.53 -39.19
C GLY A 39 14.73 -8.94 -38.63
N SER A 40 14.92 -9.93 -39.50
CA SER A 40 15.22 -11.32 -39.11
C SER A 40 16.61 -11.40 -38.48
N ASP A 41 16.77 -12.16 -37.39
CA ASP A 41 17.90 -13.09 -37.28
C ASP A 41 17.60 -14.23 -36.29
N SER A 42 18.00 -15.41 -36.72
CA SER A 42 17.81 -16.72 -36.08
C SER A 42 19.12 -17.16 -35.42
N SER A 43 19.07 -17.87 -34.28
CA SER A 43 19.91 -19.04 -33.92
C SER A 43 19.74 -19.35 -32.42
N THR A 44 18.97 -20.37 -32.03
CA THR A 44 19.41 -21.75 -31.70
C THR A 44 20.51 -21.84 -30.63
N THR A 45 20.20 -22.38 -29.43
CA THR A 45 21.04 -23.41 -28.77
C THR A 45 20.20 -24.22 -27.77
N SER A 46 20.24 -25.54 -27.94
CA SER A 46 19.61 -26.59 -27.16
C SER A 46 20.31 -26.87 -25.83
N SER A 47 19.59 -27.36 -24.81
CA SER A 47 20.04 -28.50 -23.98
C SER A 47 18.97 -29.03 -23.01
N THR A 48 18.58 -30.27 -23.27
CA THR A 48 18.36 -31.39 -22.34
C THR A 48 18.18 -31.14 -20.83
N GLY A 49 17.00 -31.50 -20.33
CA GLY A 49 16.83 -32.74 -19.55
C GLY A 49 16.95 -32.68 -18.02
N ALA A 50 15.83 -32.85 -17.33
CA ALA A 50 15.75 -33.59 -16.07
C ALA A 50 14.30 -34.04 -15.81
N THR A 51 14.08 -35.35 -15.93
CA THR A 51 12.87 -36.06 -15.48
C THR A 51 13.01 -36.32 -13.98
N GLY A 52 12.05 -35.85 -13.17
CA GLY A 52 12.00 -36.08 -11.72
C GLY A 52 10.61 -36.53 -11.29
N PRO A 53 10.50 -37.53 -10.39
CA PRO A 53 9.25 -38.25 -10.12
C PRO A 53 8.31 -37.48 -9.20
N GLY A 54 7.01 -37.78 -9.37
CA GLY A 54 5.93 -37.12 -8.66
C GLY A 54 5.92 -37.35 -7.14
N SER A 55 5.13 -36.49 -6.50
CA SER A 55 4.59 -36.70 -5.17
C SER A 55 3.18 -36.15 -5.17
N GLY A 56 2.21 -37.06 -5.02
CA GLY A 56 0.82 -36.72 -4.77
C GLY A 56 0.70 -36.07 -3.40
N GLY A 57 0.06 -34.91 -3.35
CA GLY A 57 -0.40 -34.26 -2.12
C GLY A 57 -1.91 -34.13 -2.20
N GLY A 58 -2.60 -34.76 -1.25
CA GLY A 58 -4.05 -34.89 -1.22
C GLY A 58 -4.78 -33.56 -1.15
N ALA A 59 -5.90 -33.50 -1.87
CA ALA A 59 -6.92 -32.48 -1.71
C ALA A 59 -7.48 -32.51 -0.29
N THR A 60 -7.37 -31.38 0.41
CA THR A 60 -8.20 -31.09 1.59
C THR A 60 -9.00 -29.83 1.27
N THR A 61 -10.17 -30.04 0.68
CA THR A 61 -11.24 -29.04 0.62
C THR A 61 -11.81 -28.84 2.02
N THR A 62 -11.38 -27.79 2.71
CA THR A 62 -12.14 -27.21 3.82
C THR A 62 -12.97 -26.05 3.29
N THR A 63 -14.17 -26.38 2.82
CA THR A 63 -15.27 -25.42 2.65
C THR A 63 -15.70 -24.97 4.04
N GLY A 64 -15.04 -23.95 4.57
CA GLY A 64 -15.46 -23.23 5.76
C GLY A 64 -16.33 -22.04 5.36
N VAL A 65 -17.64 -22.27 5.18
CA VAL A 65 -18.63 -21.20 5.26
C VAL A 65 -18.77 -20.80 6.73
N GLY A 66 -17.82 -19.98 7.20
CA GLY A 66 -17.86 -19.34 8.51
C GLY A 66 -18.80 -18.16 8.45
N GLY A 67 -20.01 -18.33 8.97
CA GLY A 67 -21.01 -17.29 9.03
C GLY A 67 -20.52 -16.05 9.77
N SER A 68 -20.88 -14.88 9.24
CA SER A 68 -20.79 -13.58 9.89
C SER A 68 -21.67 -13.59 11.15
N GLY A 69 -21.11 -14.10 12.24
CA GLY A 69 -21.68 -13.98 13.56
C GLY A 69 -21.45 -12.56 14.06
N ALA A 70 -22.45 -11.69 13.86
CA ALA A 70 -22.53 -10.41 14.54
C ALA A 70 -22.50 -10.66 16.05
N SER A 71 -21.31 -10.52 16.63
CA SER A 71 -21.05 -10.79 18.03
C SER A 71 -21.65 -9.65 18.86
N GLY A 72 -22.40 -10.05 19.88
CA GLY A 72 -23.34 -9.22 20.61
C GLY A 72 -22.75 -7.94 21.20
N ALA A 73 -23.58 -6.90 21.14
CA ALA A 73 -23.46 -5.68 21.90
C ALA A 73 -23.42 -5.98 23.41
N GLY A 74 -22.21 -6.15 23.93
CA GLY A 74 -21.89 -6.29 25.35
C GLY A 74 -20.44 -5.91 25.60
N GLY A 75 -19.94 -4.92 24.85
CA GLY A 75 -18.53 -4.58 24.76
C GLY A 75 -18.06 -3.80 25.97
N SER A 76 -17.29 -4.47 26.83
CA SER A 76 -16.20 -3.78 27.53
C SER A 76 -15.36 -3.13 26.45
N THR A 77 -15.41 -1.81 26.31
CA THR A 77 -14.49 -1.06 25.45
C THR A 77 -13.08 -1.43 25.91
N MET A 78 -12.41 -2.28 25.14
CA MET A 78 -11.00 -2.58 25.34
C MET A 78 -10.29 -1.27 25.02
N ILE A 79 -9.98 -0.48 26.05
CA ILE A 79 -9.16 0.71 25.87
C ILE A 79 -7.74 0.19 25.75
N CYS A 80 -7.18 0.28 24.55
CA CYS A 80 -5.78 -0.05 24.33
C CYS A 80 -4.96 1.17 24.75
N ASP A 81 -4.16 1.01 25.82
CA ASP A 81 -3.36 2.11 26.36
C ASP A 81 -2.35 2.61 25.31
N GLY A 82 -2.09 3.92 25.32
CA GLY A 82 -1.02 4.51 24.50
C GLY A 82 0.37 4.22 25.08
N PHE A 83 1.43 4.49 24.31
CA PHE A 83 2.83 4.30 24.74
C PHE A 83 3.38 5.47 25.59
N GLY A 84 2.50 6.36 26.04
CA GLY A 84 2.85 7.50 26.89
C GLY A 84 3.38 8.72 26.14
N ASP A 85 3.55 8.64 24.81
CA ASP A 85 3.78 9.81 23.97
C ASP A 85 2.44 10.50 23.62
N PRO A 86 2.44 11.81 23.33
CA PRO A 86 1.22 12.56 23.08
C PRO A 86 0.47 12.10 21.83
N CYS A 87 1.17 11.53 20.84
CA CYS A 87 0.54 11.06 19.63
C CYS A 87 -0.22 9.76 19.86
N THR A 88 0.41 8.74 20.44
CA THR A 88 -0.25 7.45 20.71
C THR A 88 -1.32 7.57 21.80
N SER A 89 -1.16 8.48 22.75
CA SER A 89 -2.22 8.83 23.71
C SER A 89 -3.43 9.49 23.04
N CYS A 90 -3.20 10.27 21.99
CA CYS A 90 -4.28 10.83 21.20
C CYS A 90 -4.91 9.75 20.32
N ALA A 91 -4.13 8.92 19.63
CA ALA A 91 -4.62 7.83 18.80
C ALA A 91 -5.46 6.83 19.60
N SER A 92 -5.05 6.45 20.82
CA SER A 92 -5.83 5.54 21.66
C SER A 92 -7.20 6.09 22.07
N THR A 93 -7.35 7.40 22.15
CA THR A 93 -8.59 8.06 22.56
C THR A 93 -9.45 8.48 21.36
N GLY A 94 -8.81 9.02 20.32
CA GLY A 94 -9.45 9.57 19.13
C GLY A 94 -9.65 8.58 17.99
N CYS A 95 -8.87 7.50 17.99
CA CYS A 95 -8.84 6.45 16.97
C CYS A 95 -8.86 5.05 17.62
N PRO A 96 -9.76 4.76 18.58
CA PRO A 96 -9.66 3.58 19.44
C PRO A 96 -9.72 2.28 18.65
N ASP A 97 -10.54 2.20 17.59
CA ASP A 97 -10.70 0.98 16.79
C ASP A 97 -9.42 0.63 16.03
N THR A 98 -8.89 1.56 15.22
CA THR A 98 -7.64 1.37 14.47
C THR A 98 -6.44 1.22 15.41
N TRP A 99 -6.39 1.96 16.52
CA TRP A 99 -5.32 1.84 17.51
C TRP A 99 -5.33 0.46 18.16
N CYS A 100 -6.50 -0.03 18.56
CA CYS A 100 -6.62 -1.36 19.16
C CYS A 100 -6.32 -2.48 18.17
N GLN A 101 -6.69 -2.33 16.89
CA GLN A 101 -6.31 -3.27 15.85
C GLN A 101 -4.77 -3.38 15.77
N CYS A 102 -4.08 -2.25 15.64
CA CYS A 102 -2.62 -2.21 15.66
C CYS A 102 -2.03 -2.76 16.98
N ALA A 103 -2.58 -2.40 18.14
CA ALA A 103 -2.07 -2.86 19.43
C ALA A 103 -2.22 -4.38 19.63
N ASN A 104 -3.16 -5.02 18.93
CA ASN A 104 -3.32 -6.47 18.92
C ASN A 104 -2.49 -7.17 17.83
N ASN A 105 -1.87 -6.41 16.91
CA ASN A 105 -0.94 -6.93 15.91
C ASN A 105 0.52 -6.68 16.36
N PRO A 106 1.30 -7.74 16.70
CA PRO A 106 2.68 -7.56 17.14
C PRO A 106 3.58 -6.92 16.07
N GLU A 107 3.31 -7.16 14.78
CA GLU A 107 4.08 -6.57 13.68
C GLU A 107 3.82 -5.07 13.56
N CYS A 108 2.59 -4.61 13.80
CA CYS A 108 2.28 -3.17 13.83
C CYS A 108 3.05 -2.45 14.95
N LEU A 109 3.07 -3.04 16.16
CA LEU A 109 3.81 -2.48 17.29
C LEU A 109 5.32 -2.52 17.09
N ALA A 110 5.83 -3.60 16.51
CA ALA A 110 7.24 -3.72 16.17
C ALA A 110 7.65 -2.67 15.13
N LEU A 111 6.84 -2.47 14.09
CA LEU A 111 7.06 -1.44 13.07
C LEU A 111 7.11 -0.03 13.67
N PHE A 112 6.17 0.32 14.57
CA PHE A 112 6.23 1.60 15.30
C PHE A 112 7.53 1.74 16.10
N GLY A 113 7.94 0.69 16.83
CA GLY A 113 9.19 0.69 17.59
C GLY A 113 10.43 0.81 16.71
N CYS A 114 10.41 0.22 15.52
CA CYS A 114 11.48 0.28 14.54
C CYS A 114 11.61 1.70 13.95
N TYR A 115 10.51 2.32 13.53
CA TYR A 115 10.49 3.69 13.01
C TYR A 115 11.03 4.73 13.98
N GLN A 116 10.75 4.59 15.28
CA GLN A 116 11.28 5.49 16.30
C GLN A 116 12.81 5.40 16.43
N GLN A 117 13.41 4.27 16.07
CA GLN A 117 14.86 4.08 16.10
C GLN A 117 15.55 4.68 14.87
N CYS A 118 14.85 4.74 13.73
CA CYS A 118 15.41 5.24 12.47
C CYS A 118 15.65 6.76 12.44
N MET A 119 15.02 7.54 13.33
CA MET A 119 15.22 9.01 13.42
C MET A 119 15.04 9.75 12.06
N GLY A 120 14.21 9.20 11.17
CA GLY A 120 13.97 9.74 9.83
C GLY A 120 14.93 9.27 8.73
N ASP A 121 15.81 8.31 9.00
CA ASP A 121 16.63 7.66 7.96
C ASP A 121 15.76 6.77 7.05
N GLU A 122 15.68 7.11 5.77
CA GLU A 122 14.79 6.46 4.79
C GLU A 122 15.17 4.98 4.54
N GLY A 123 16.46 4.67 4.53
CA GLY A 123 16.94 3.29 4.35
C GLY A 123 16.53 2.41 5.53
N CYS A 124 16.75 2.90 6.75
CA CYS A 124 16.29 2.23 7.98
C CYS A 124 14.77 2.07 8.01
N GLN A 125 14.01 3.08 7.58
CA GLN A 125 12.54 2.97 7.51
C GLN A 125 12.11 1.89 6.52
N GLN A 126 12.75 1.81 5.35
CA GLN A 126 12.46 0.75 4.38
C GLN A 126 12.83 -0.64 4.92
N ASP A 127 13.94 -0.77 5.65
CA ASP A 127 14.32 -2.01 6.33
C ASP A 127 13.25 -2.41 7.36
N CYS A 128 12.73 -1.47 8.15
CA CYS A 128 11.63 -1.71 9.09
C CYS A 128 10.35 -2.19 8.39
N LEU A 129 9.98 -1.58 7.26
CA LEU A 129 8.83 -2.01 6.46
C LEU A 129 9.02 -3.43 5.94
N THR A 130 10.24 -3.76 5.51
CA THR A 130 10.58 -5.10 5.02
C THR A 130 10.54 -6.14 6.15
N GLU A 131 11.02 -5.80 7.35
CA GLU A 131 11.04 -6.70 8.51
C GLU A 131 9.64 -6.93 9.10
N HIS A 132 8.76 -5.93 9.01
CA HIS A 132 7.43 -5.93 9.63
C HIS A 132 6.30 -5.74 8.61
N GLU A 133 6.36 -6.49 7.51
CA GLU A 133 5.43 -6.38 6.37
C GLU A 133 3.96 -6.47 6.79
N ASP A 134 3.61 -7.45 7.64
CA ASP A 134 2.23 -7.68 8.09
C ASP A 134 1.67 -6.55 8.98
N GLY A 135 2.52 -5.64 9.47
CA GLY A 135 2.14 -4.50 10.30
C GLY A 135 1.87 -3.21 9.52
N ILE A 136 2.24 -3.15 8.23
CA ILE A 136 2.27 -1.90 7.45
C ILE A 136 0.87 -1.27 7.36
N SER A 137 -0.13 -2.02 6.90
CA SER A 137 -1.50 -1.53 6.74
C SER A 137 -2.09 -0.99 8.05
N ASP A 138 -1.89 -1.69 9.18
CA ASP A 138 -2.37 -1.23 10.48
C ASP A 138 -1.70 0.09 10.91
N VAL A 139 -0.38 0.24 10.68
CA VAL A 139 0.33 1.50 10.95
C VAL A 139 -0.23 2.63 10.08
N VAL A 140 -0.52 2.36 8.81
CA VAL A 140 -1.08 3.35 7.89
C VAL A 140 -2.49 3.77 8.33
N LEU A 141 -3.36 2.83 8.68
CA LEU A 141 -4.72 3.11 9.18
C LEU A 141 -4.69 3.96 10.47
N VAL A 142 -3.83 3.59 11.42
CA VAL A 142 -3.61 4.39 12.65
C VAL A 142 -3.12 5.80 12.30
N SER A 143 -2.17 5.91 11.37
CA SER A 143 -1.58 7.20 10.96
C SER A 143 -2.58 8.08 10.22
N GLY A 144 -3.45 7.50 9.40
CA GLY A 144 -4.53 8.20 8.70
C GLY A 144 -5.56 8.78 9.67
N CYS A 145 -6.03 7.97 10.62
CA CYS A 145 -6.94 8.47 11.66
C CYS A 145 -6.25 9.54 12.54
N ALA A 146 -5.02 9.29 12.99
CA ALA A 146 -4.26 10.25 13.79
C ALA A 146 -3.95 11.55 13.02
N GLY A 147 -3.75 11.50 11.71
CA GLY A 147 -3.57 12.69 10.86
C GLY A 147 -4.82 13.56 10.75
N THR A 148 -5.99 12.98 10.99
CA THR A 148 -7.26 13.73 11.00
C THR A 148 -7.62 14.21 12.40
N VAL A 149 -7.49 13.34 13.41
CA VAL A 149 -7.97 13.59 14.78
C VAL A 149 -6.90 14.22 15.67
N CYS A 150 -5.63 13.95 15.41
CA CYS A 150 -4.49 14.23 16.30
C CYS A 150 -3.45 15.20 15.71
N GLN A 151 -3.85 16.09 14.79
CA GLN A 151 -2.96 17.03 14.08
C GLN A 151 -2.04 17.87 14.97
N GLY A 152 -2.42 18.12 16.23
CA GLY A 152 -1.58 18.85 17.20
C GLY A 152 -0.58 18.00 17.98
N SER A 153 -0.76 16.68 17.97
CA SER A 153 0.06 15.73 18.76
C SER A 153 0.93 14.84 17.88
N CYS A 154 0.51 14.58 16.64
CA CYS A 154 1.17 13.70 15.68
C CYS A 154 1.73 14.51 14.51
N ASN A 155 3.05 14.44 14.27
CA ASN A 155 3.70 15.16 13.17
C ASN A 155 3.82 14.35 11.86
N PHE A 156 3.19 13.18 11.80
CA PHE A 156 3.37 12.20 10.71
C PHE A 156 2.05 11.80 10.03
N GLY A 157 0.94 12.44 10.39
CA GLY A 157 -0.36 12.08 9.86
C GLY A 157 -0.65 12.73 8.51
N ASN A 158 -1.25 11.96 7.60
CA ASN A 158 -1.81 12.50 6.38
C ASN A 158 -3.25 13.00 6.68
N PRO A 159 -3.56 14.29 6.48
CA PRO A 159 -4.91 14.81 6.73
C PRO A 159 -5.95 14.32 5.72
N GLU A 160 -5.56 13.64 4.63
CA GLU A 160 -6.45 13.22 3.55
C GLU A 160 -6.64 11.69 3.50
N PHE A 161 -6.85 11.05 4.65
CA PHE A 161 -7.25 9.64 4.66
C PHE A 161 -8.72 9.48 4.26
N ASN A 162 -8.98 8.86 3.10
CA ASN A 162 -10.32 8.71 2.53
C ASN A 162 -10.80 7.25 2.52
N ASP A 163 -12.09 7.05 2.23
CA ASP A 163 -12.72 5.72 2.22
C ASP A 163 -12.06 4.74 1.25
N CYS A 164 -11.48 5.23 0.14
CA CYS A 164 -10.74 4.39 -0.80
C CYS A 164 -9.45 3.87 -0.18
N GLN A 165 -8.69 4.73 0.51
CA GLN A 165 -7.48 4.30 1.22
C GLN A 165 -7.83 3.33 2.36
N ASP A 166 -8.90 3.58 3.10
CA ASP A 166 -9.39 2.66 4.13
C ASP A 166 -9.68 1.27 3.53
N CYS A 167 -10.37 1.21 2.38
CA CYS A 167 -10.59 -0.05 1.68
C CYS A 167 -9.28 -0.72 1.25
N ILE A 168 -8.34 0.01 0.64
CA ILE A 168 -7.06 -0.55 0.18
C ILE A 168 -6.30 -1.19 1.35
N TYR A 169 -6.22 -0.51 2.49
CA TYR A 169 -5.45 -0.98 3.64
C TYR A 169 -6.19 -1.98 4.52
N ASN A 170 -7.51 -2.13 4.40
CA ASN A 170 -8.25 -3.20 5.09
C ASN A 170 -8.45 -4.44 4.20
N ASP A 171 -8.95 -4.25 2.98
CA ASP A 171 -9.38 -5.35 2.11
C ASP A 171 -8.28 -5.86 1.16
N CYS A 172 -7.24 -5.04 0.93
CA CYS A 172 -6.08 -5.38 0.11
C CYS A 172 -4.76 -5.31 0.89
N ALA A 173 -4.83 -5.47 2.21
CA ALA A 173 -3.69 -5.31 3.12
C ALA A 173 -2.49 -6.17 2.70
N THR A 174 -2.71 -7.45 2.38
CA THR A 174 -1.63 -8.38 2.02
C THR A 174 -0.85 -7.90 0.79
N GLU A 175 -1.55 -7.62 -0.31
CA GLU A 175 -0.94 -7.22 -1.57
C GLU A 175 -0.30 -5.83 -1.47
N MET A 176 -0.94 -4.91 -0.73
CA MET A 176 -0.41 -3.57 -0.52
C MET A 176 0.82 -3.59 0.39
N ASN A 177 0.81 -4.37 1.47
CA ASN A 177 1.95 -4.54 2.37
C ASN A 177 3.16 -5.10 1.61
N ALA A 178 2.96 -6.15 0.79
CA ALA A 178 4.01 -6.71 -0.05
C ALA A 178 4.62 -5.68 -1.01
N CYS A 179 3.80 -4.78 -1.56
CA CYS A 179 4.31 -3.68 -2.36
C CYS A 179 5.11 -2.67 -1.52
N ILE A 180 4.59 -2.21 -0.38
CA ILE A 180 5.28 -1.20 0.43
C ILE A 180 6.57 -1.74 1.07
N ALA A 181 6.61 -3.03 1.42
CA ALA A 181 7.80 -3.70 1.91
C ALA A 181 8.89 -3.81 0.83
N SER A 182 8.52 -3.91 -0.44
CA SER A 182 9.48 -3.91 -1.55
C SER A 182 9.96 -2.49 -1.89
N PRO A 183 11.28 -2.20 -1.83
CA PRO A 183 11.79 -0.85 -2.11
C PRO A 183 11.44 -0.37 -3.53
N ASP A 184 11.55 -1.26 -4.53
CA ASP A 184 11.24 -0.90 -5.92
C ASP A 184 9.75 -0.65 -6.12
N CYS A 185 8.87 -1.42 -5.44
CA CYS A 185 7.43 -1.21 -5.56
C CYS A 185 6.97 0.04 -4.81
N ALA A 186 7.48 0.28 -3.60
CA ALA A 186 7.23 1.50 -2.85
C ALA A 186 7.70 2.75 -3.61
N ALA A 187 8.90 2.69 -4.22
CA ALA A 187 9.43 3.77 -5.04
C ALA A 187 8.62 4.00 -6.32
N LEU A 188 8.22 2.92 -7.02
CA LEU A 188 7.34 3.01 -8.19
C LEU A 188 5.98 3.63 -7.83
N TRP A 189 5.35 3.16 -6.74
CA TRP A 189 4.08 3.70 -6.25
C TRP A 189 4.18 5.18 -5.89
N GLY A 190 5.23 5.58 -5.16
CA GLY A 190 5.50 6.98 -4.83
C GLY A 190 5.67 7.83 -6.09
N CYS A 191 6.50 7.38 -7.02
CA CYS A 191 6.76 8.07 -8.28
C CYS A 191 5.48 8.28 -9.11
N LEU A 192 4.62 7.27 -9.21
CA LEU A 192 3.34 7.36 -9.93
C LEU A 192 2.37 8.34 -9.27
N ASN A 193 2.33 8.40 -7.93
CA ASN A 193 1.49 9.36 -7.20
C ASN A 193 1.96 10.80 -7.36
N ASP A 194 3.28 11.01 -7.54
CA ASP A 194 3.86 12.34 -7.76
C ASP A 194 3.69 12.84 -9.21
N CYS A 195 3.26 11.98 -10.14
CA CYS A 195 3.06 12.36 -11.53
C CYS A 195 1.85 13.30 -11.71
N PRO A 196 2.05 14.55 -12.17
CA PRO A 196 0.96 15.50 -12.35
C PRO A 196 0.02 15.03 -13.46
N ASN A 197 -1.30 15.06 -13.19
CA ASN A 197 -2.35 14.71 -14.15
C ASN A 197 -2.15 13.37 -14.86
N LEU A 198 -1.44 12.43 -14.23
CA LEU A 198 -1.11 11.14 -14.84
C LEU A 198 -0.40 11.30 -16.19
N GLU A 199 0.53 12.27 -16.32
CA GLU A 199 1.29 12.46 -17.56
C GLU A 199 2.05 11.18 -17.96
N VAL A 200 1.80 10.69 -19.18
CA VAL A 200 2.35 9.42 -19.70
C VAL A 200 3.87 9.40 -19.68
N THR A 201 4.53 10.52 -19.98
CA THR A 201 6.00 10.61 -19.96
C THR A 201 6.56 10.45 -18.54
N CYS A 202 5.88 11.02 -17.54
CA CYS A 202 6.25 10.84 -16.14
C CYS A 202 6.07 9.38 -15.71
N GLN A 203 4.90 8.79 -16.02
CA GLN A 203 4.63 7.38 -15.69
C GLN A 203 5.67 6.45 -16.32
N GLN A 204 5.98 6.65 -17.61
CA GLN A 204 6.98 5.85 -18.31
C GLN A 204 8.34 5.94 -17.60
N GLN A 205 8.75 7.15 -17.19
CA GLN A 205 10.00 7.32 -16.46
C GLN A 205 9.99 6.57 -15.11
N CYS A 206 8.87 6.59 -14.37
CA CYS A 206 8.75 5.80 -13.14
C CYS A 206 8.93 4.30 -13.38
N TYR A 207 8.35 3.76 -14.45
CA TYR A 207 8.55 2.35 -14.83
C TYR A 207 9.96 2.06 -15.34
N ASP A 208 10.62 3.03 -15.97
CA ASP A 208 12.02 2.88 -16.41
C ASP A 208 12.97 2.86 -15.20
N ASP A 209 12.70 3.69 -14.18
CA ASP A 209 13.52 3.82 -12.98
C ASP A 209 13.25 2.71 -11.94
N PHE A 210 12.00 2.24 -11.83
CA PHE A 210 11.54 1.32 -10.78
C PHE A 210 10.76 0.09 -11.32
N GLY A 211 11.06 -0.32 -12.55
CA GLY A 211 10.32 -1.39 -13.26
C GLY A 211 10.32 -2.75 -12.55
N ASP A 212 11.32 -3.02 -11.70
CA ASP A 212 11.39 -4.25 -10.91
C ASP A 212 10.26 -4.35 -9.86
N GLY A 213 9.68 -3.20 -9.44
CA GLY A 213 8.52 -3.13 -8.56
C GLY A 213 7.17 -3.41 -9.26
N ALA A 214 7.14 -3.38 -10.60
CA ALA A 214 5.89 -3.44 -11.36
C ALA A 214 5.07 -4.72 -11.14
N PRO A 215 5.66 -5.93 -11.05
CA PRO A 215 4.88 -7.16 -10.81
C PRO A 215 4.15 -7.15 -9.47
N THR A 216 4.78 -6.65 -8.40
CA THR A 216 4.15 -6.55 -7.08
C THR A 216 3.07 -5.47 -7.07
N LEU A 217 3.32 -4.35 -7.76
CA LEU A 217 2.33 -3.28 -7.90
C LEU A 217 1.10 -3.74 -8.68
N GLU A 218 1.28 -4.52 -9.75
CA GLU A 218 0.17 -5.08 -10.53
C GLU A 218 -0.75 -5.93 -9.65
N VAL A 219 -0.19 -6.77 -8.78
CA VAL A 219 -0.96 -7.60 -7.84
C VAL A 219 -1.77 -6.73 -6.87
N ALA A 220 -1.16 -5.69 -6.30
CA ALA A 220 -1.86 -4.73 -5.45
C ALA A 220 -3.02 -4.04 -6.20
N LEU A 221 -2.77 -3.51 -7.40
CA LEU A 221 -3.79 -2.85 -8.22
C LEU A 221 -4.93 -3.79 -8.64
N MET A 222 -4.64 -5.06 -8.92
CA MET A 222 -5.68 -6.06 -9.17
C MET A 222 -6.60 -6.26 -7.95
N CYS A 223 -6.05 -6.24 -6.73
CA CYS A 223 -6.87 -6.27 -5.53
C CYS A 223 -7.71 -4.98 -5.42
N VAL A 224 -7.09 -3.80 -5.55
CA VAL A 224 -7.80 -2.51 -5.42
C VAL A 224 -8.96 -2.41 -6.41
N THR A 225 -8.74 -2.79 -7.67
CA THR A 225 -9.80 -2.74 -8.70
C THR A 225 -10.91 -3.76 -8.45
N SER A 226 -10.61 -4.93 -7.89
CA SER A 226 -11.60 -5.98 -7.63
C SER A 226 -12.38 -5.78 -6.33
N GLN A 227 -11.75 -5.31 -5.26
CA GLN A 227 -12.36 -5.12 -3.94
C GLN A 227 -12.83 -3.68 -3.71
N CYS A 228 -12.02 -2.70 -4.09
CA CYS A 228 -12.23 -1.29 -3.74
C CYS A 228 -12.72 -0.42 -4.90
N GLY A 229 -12.91 -0.99 -6.09
CA GLY A 229 -13.25 -0.24 -7.30
C GLY A 229 -14.52 0.62 -7.17
N SER A 230 -15.52 0.22 -6.39
CA SER A 230 -16.72 1.03 -6.15
C SER A 230 -16.53 2.17 -5.16
N VAL A 231 -15.56 2.06 -4.25
CA VAL A 231 -15.25 3.07 -3.23
C VAL A 231 -14.29 4.12 -3.78
N CYS A 232 -13.44 3.73 -4.72
CA CYS A 232 -12.39 4.60 -5.24
C CYS A 232 -12.84 5.56 -6.36
N GLN A 233 -13.90 5.28 -7.13
CA GLN A 233 -14.37 6.12 -8.25
C GLN A 233 -14.97 7.48 -7.83
#